data_AF-C6A007-F1
#
_entry.id   AF-C6A007-F1
#
_cell.length_a   1.000
_cell.length_b   1.000
_cell.length_c   1.000
_cell.angle_alpha   90.00
_cell.angle_beta   90.00
_cell.angle_gamma   90.00
#
_symmetry.space_group_name_H-M   'P 1'
#
loop_
_entity.id
_entity.type
_entity.pdbx_description
1 polymer ?
#
loop_
_entity_poly.entity_id
_entity_poly.type
_entity_poly.pdbx_seq_one_letter_code
_entity_poly.pdbx_strand_id
1 'polypeptide(L)'
;MVIFMKKAQGSLEYSAMVALALVIILITVFWFGEGVVPKAIKSTEQNQLLAYQNNVETKVQYLKTSGNWESLKTQTISCSNGQCEFNGETKDIDDSTFTYSDTLENAYNKCIYENDLDSCKAIVYVLGE
;
A
#
# COMPACT_ATOMS: atom_id res chain seq x y z
N MET A 1 3.26 -23.84 66.02
CA MET A 1 3.71 -24.27 64.69
C MET A 1 2.48 -24.46 63.80
N VAL A 2 2.29 -23.51 62.87
CA VAL A 2 1.57 -23.58 61.60
C VAL A 2 0.23 -24.35 61.56
N ILE A 3 -0.89 -23.65 61.81
CA ILE A 3 -2.22 -24.06 61.33
C ILE A 3 -2.82 -22.88 60.54
N PHE A 4 -2.20 -22.54 59.41
CA PHE A 4 -2.74 -21.57 58.45
C PHE A 4 -2.62 -22.01 56.99
N MET A 5 -2.38 -23.30 56.75
CA MET A 5 -2.14 -23.83 55.40
C MET A 5 -3.05 -25.04 55.12
N LYS A 6 -4.36 -24.84 55.05
CA LYS A 6 -5.25 -25.87 54.46
C LYS A 6 -6.46 -25.34 53.69
N LYS A 7 -6.62 -24.01 53.58
CA LYS A 7 -7.75 -23.38 52.87
C LYS A 7 -7.39 -22.82 51.49
N ALA A 8 -6.11 -22.87 51.09
CA ALA A 8 -5.63 -22.31 49.83
C ALA A 8 -5.58 -23.31 48.66
N GLN A 9 -5.75 -24.62 48.91
CA GLN A 9 -5.58 -25.64 47.86
C GLN A 9 -6.74 -25.70 46.87
N GLY A 10 -7.99 -25.50 47.30
CA GLY A 10 -9.15 -25.53 46.39
C GLY A 10 -9.25 -24.31 45.47
N SER A 11 -8.67 -23.16 45.86
CA SER A 11 -8.64 -21.98 45.00
C SER A 11 -7.52 -22.03 43.97
N LEU A 12 -6.45 -22.79 44.23
CA LEU A 12 -5.29 -22.85 43.36
C LEU A 12 -5.58 -23.65 42.09
N GLU A 13 -6.30 -24.77 42.20
CA GLU A 13 -6.65 -25.62 41.05
C GLU A 13 -7.60 -24.92 40.07
N TYR A 14 -8.60 -24.20 40.58
CA TYR A 14 -9.50 -23.41 39.73
C TYR A 14 -8.78 -22.22 39.07
N SER A 15 -7.90 -21.54 39.79
CA SER A 15 -7.12 -20.42 39.23
C SER A 15 -6.13 -20.89 38.16
N ALA A 16 -5.56 -22.09 38.32
CA ALA A 16 -4.67 -22.69 37.34
C ALA A 16 -5.41 -23.09 36.06
N MET A 17 -6.62 -23.64 36.15
CA MET A 17 -7.44 -23.97 34.97
C MET A 17 -7.86 -22.71 34.20
N VAL A 18 -8.24 -21.64 34.90
CA VAL A 18 -8.60 -20.35 34.28
C VAL A 18 -7.38 -19.70 33.62
N ALA A 19 -6.23 -19.71 34.28
CA ALA A 19 -4.98 -19.20 33.71
C ALA A 19 -4.57 -19.98 32.45
N LEU A 20 -4.73 -21.31 32.46
CA LEU A 20 -4.39 -22.16 31.33
C LEU A 20 -5.34 -21.93 30.14
N ALA A 21 -6.63 -21.72 30.40
CA ALA A 21 -7.58 -21.31 29.37
C ALA A 21 -7.23 -19.95 28.74
N LEU A 22 -6.81 -18.97 29.54
CA LEU A 22 -6.36 -17.66 29.04
C LEU A 22 -5.08 -17.76 28.20
N VAL A 23 -4.12 -18.60 28.62
CA VAL A 23 -2.90 -18.85 27.84
C VAL A 23 -3.23 -19.53 26.51
N ILE A 24 -4.15 -20.50 26.48
CA ILE A 24 -4.60 -21.14 25.23
C ILE A 24 -5.29 -20.12 24.32
N ILE A 25 -6.13 -19.23 24.86
CA ILE A 25 -6.77 -18.16 24.08
C ILE A 25 -5.72 -17.19 23.52
N LEU A 26 -4.72 -16.80 24.31
CA LEU A 26 -3.64 -15.93 23.83
C LEU A 26 -2.79 -16.63 22.76
N ILE A 27 -2.41 -17.89 22.97
CA ILE A 27 -1.64 -18.65 21.97
C ILE A 27 -2.47 -18.80 20.70
N THR A 28 -3.74 -19.16 20.78
CA THR A 28 -4.60 -19.26 19.58
C THR A 28 -4.80 -17.91 18.90
N VAL A 29 -4.97 -16.81 19.64
CA VAL A 29 -5.02 -15.46 19.06
C VAL A 29 -3.69 -15.05 18.45
N PHE A 30 -2.52 -15.48 18.94
CA PHE A 30 -1.22 -15.15 18.34
C PHE A 30 -0.82 -16.11 17.21
N TRP A 31 -1.15 -17.40 17.28
CA TRP A 31 -0.89 -18.41 16.24
C TRP A 31 -1.85 -18.27 15.05
N PHE A 32 -3.15 -18.05 15.31
CA PHE A 32 -4.11 -17.69 14.24
C PHE A 32 -4.07 -16.19 13.92
N GLY A 33 -3.47 -15.38 14.78
CA GLY A 33 -3.23 -13.94 14.58
C GLY A 33 -1.82 -13.58 14.13
N GLU A 34 -1.05 -14.53 13.56
CA GLU A 34 -0.01 -14.23 12.56
C GLU A 34 -0.56 -13.51 11.31
N GLY A 35 -1.72 -12.86 11.39
CA GLY A 35 -2.43 -12.23 10.27
C GLY A 35 -3.02 -10.85 10.53
N VAL A 36 -3.09 -10.35 11.77
CA VAL A 36 -3.76 -9.05 12.05
C VAL A 36 -2.83 -7.84 12.00
N VAL A 37 -1.51 -8.02 11.97
CA VAL A 37 -0.56 -6.89 11.84
C VAL A 37 0.66 -7.30 10.98
N PRO A 38 0.44 -7.69 9.72
CA PRO A 38 1.00 -6.90 8.61
C PRO A 38 0.09 -6.77 7.38
N LYS A 39 -1.13 -7.35 7.41
CA LYS A 39 -2.06 -7.29 6.26
C LYS A 39 -2.70 -5.91 6.08
N ALA A 40 -2.92 -5.15 7.15
CA ALA A 40 -3.50 -3.81 7.02
C ALA A 40 -2.58 -2.85 6.26
N ILE A 41 -1.26 -2.92 6.50
CA ILE A 41 -0.27 -2.05 5.84
C ILE A 41 -0.08 -2.49 4.38
N LYS A 42 0.15 -3.78 4.13
CA LYS A 42 0.23 -4.33 2.75
C LYS A 42 -1.06 -4.14 1.96
N SER A 43 -2.22 -4.29 2.59
CA SER A 43 -3.51 -4.05 1.94
C SER A 43 -3.71 -2.57 1.63
N THR A 44 -3.20 -1.65 2.45
CA THR A 44 -3.33 -0.21 2.18
C THR A 44 -2.47 0.19 0.99
N GLU A 45 -1.20 -0.22 0.96
CA GLU A 45 -0.30 0.05 -0.18
C GLU A 45 -0.76 -0.65 -1.46
N GLN A 46 -1.22 -1.91 -1.37
CA GLN A 46 -1.81 -2.60 -2.53
C GLN A 46 -3.11 -1.96 -3.01
N ASN A 47 -3.98 -1.50 -2.10
CA ASN A 47 -5.21 -0.80 -2.50
C ASN A 47 -4.89 0.55 -3.14
N GLN A 48 -3.87 1.27 -2.64
CA GLN A 48 -3.40 2.50 -3.25
C GLN A 48 -2.84 2.26 -4.64
N LEU A 49 -1.94 1.28 -4.80
CA LEU A 49 -1.41 0.89 -6.10
C LEU A 49 -2.52 0.53 -7.09
N LEU A 50 -3.49 -0.29 -6.66
CA LEU A 50 -4.60 -0.70 -7.51
C LEU A 50 -5.47 0.50 -7.93
N ALA A 51 -5.70 1.45 -7.02
CA ALA A 51 -6.41 2.69 -7.35
C ALA A 51 -5.65 3.53 -8.38
N TYR A 52 -4.33 3.64 -8.25
CA TYR A 52 -3.47 4.32 -9.23
C TYR A 52 -3.45 3.60 -10.57
N GLN A 53 -3.30 2.27 -10.60
CA GLN A 53 -3.31 1.46 -11.82
C GLN A 53 -4.64 1.63 -12.59
N ASN A 54 -5.78 1.53 -11.91
CA ASN A 54 -7.09 1.74 -12.52
C ASN A 54 -7.24 3.15 -13.13
N ASN A 55 -6.71 4.17 -12.46
CA ASN A 55 -6.71 5.55 -12.93
C ASN A 55 -5.82 5.70 -14.18
N VAL A 56 -4.60 5.17 -14.13
CA VAL A 56 -3.66 5.13 -15.26
C VAL A 56 -4.27 4.42 -16.46
N GLU A 57 -4.86 3.24 -16.27
CA GLU A 57 -5.52 2.51 -17.36
C GLU A 57 -6.62 3.35 -18.01
N THR A 58 -7.48 3.98 -17.21
CA THR A 58 -8.55 4.85 -17.73
C THR A 58 -8.00 5.99 -18.58
N LYS A 59 -6.97 6.69 -18.10
CA LYS A 59 -6.35 7.83 -18.78
C LYS A 59 -5.61 7.39 -20.06
N VAL A 60 -4.86 6.29 -20.00
CA VAL A 60 -4.14 5.75 -21.16
C VAL A 60 -5.10 5.20 -22.20
N GLN A 61 -6.20 4.56 -21.82
CA GLN A 61 -7.24 4.14 -22.76
C GLN A 61 -7.88 5.34 -23.45
N TYR A 62 -8.16 6.42 -22.73
CA TYR A 62 -8.63 7.66 -23.34
C TYR A 62 -7.63 8.23 -24.38
N LEU A 63 -6.32 8.22 -24.07
CA LEU A 63 -5.28 8.63 -25.01
C LEU A 63 -5.20 7.72 -26.24
N LYS A 64 -5.39 6.40 -26.07
CA LYS A 64 -5.42 5.43 -27.16
C LYS A 64 -6.63 5.65 -28.07
N THR A 65 -7.82 5.84 -27.49
CA THR A 65 -9.06 6.08 -28.25
C THR A 65 -9.07 7.43 -28.95
N SER A 66 -8.44 8.46 -28.37
CA SER A 66 -8.29 9.77 -29.01
C SER A 66 -7.17 9.83 -30.06
N GLY A 67 -6.38 8.77 -30.22
CA GLY A 67 -5.26 8.71 -31.16
C GLY A 67 -4.00 9.45 -30.71
N ASN A 68 -4.00 10.04 -29.50
CA ASN A 68 -2.88 10.79 -28.95
C ASN A 68 -1.80 9.89 -28.34
N TRP A 69 -2.10 8.61 -28.07
CA TRP A 69 -1.11 7.70 -27.48
C TRP A 69 0.16 7.59 -28.30
N GLU A 70 0.07 7.41 -29.62
CA GLU A 70 1.26 7.18 -30.46
C GLU A 70 2.20 8.39 -30.51
N SER A 71 1.67 9.61 -30.41
CA SER A 71 2.48 10.84 -30.38
C SER A 71 3.05 11.15 -29.00
N LEU A 72 2.38 10.68 -27.93
CA LEU A 72 2.73 11.01 -26.55
C LEU A 72 3.52 9.91 -25.83
N LYS A 73 3.44 8.64 -26.27
CA LYS A 73 4.05 7.50 -25.57
C LYS A 73 5.58 7.61 -25.42
N THR A 74 6.24 8.28 -26.37
CA THR A 74 7.69 8.51 -26.36
C THR A 74 8.10 9.78 -25.63
N GLN A 75 7.14 10.65 -25.26
CA GLN A 75 7.41 11.85 -24.49
C GLN A 75 7.86 11.48 -23.08
N THR A 76 8.80 12.26 -22.56
CA THR A 76 9.35 12.05 -21.22
C THR A 76 8.49 12.78 -20.20
N ILE A 77 8.10 12.06 -19.15
CA ILE A 77 7.59 12.62 -17.90
C ILE A 77 8.81 13.01 -17.06
N SER A 78 8.89 14.26 -16.63
CA SER A 78 9.95 14.72 -15.74
C SER A 78 9.36 15.39 -14.51
N CYS A 79 9.53 14.78 -13.33
CA CYS A 79 9.09 15.33 -12.07
C CYS A 79 10.29 15.67 -11.19
N SER A 80 10.31 16.88 -10.65
CA SER A 80 11.29 17.33 -9.67
C SER A 80 10.79 18.56 -8.93
N ASN A 81 11.23 18.76 -7.68
CA ASN A 81 10.94 19.95 -6.88
C ASN A 81 9.45 20.33 -6.79
N GLY A 82 8.55 19.33 -6.71
CA GLY A 82 7.12 19.58 -6.62
C GLY A 82 6.47 19.98 -7.94
N GLN A 83 7.12 19.74 -9.08
CA GLN A 83 6.57 19.99 -10.40
C GLN A 83 6.77 18.77 -11.30
N CYS A 84 5.82 18.49 -12.17
CA CYS A 84 5.91 17.49 -13.21
C CYS A 84 5.68 18.12 -14.58
N GLU A 85 6.62 17.94 -15.49
CA GLU A 85 6.54 18.35 -16.89
C GLU A 85 6.22 17.15 -17.78
N PHE A 86 5.28 17.35 -18.70
CA PHE A 86 4.95 16.39 -19.75
C PHE A 86 4.35 17.11 -20.94
N ASN A 87 4.76 16.74 -22.16
CA ASN A 87 4.24 17.34 -23.39
C ASN A 87 4.37 18.88 -23.45
N GLY A 88 5.39 19.45 -22.79
CA GLY A 88 5.59 20.90 -22.69
C GLY A 88 4.66 21.61 -21.71
N GLU A 89 3.85 20.87 -20.96
CA GLU A 89 3.01 21.40 -19.88
C GLU A 89 3.63 21.06 -18.52
N THR A 90 3.72 22.04 -17.64
CA THR A 90 4.19 21.86 -16.26
C THR A 90 3.01 21.90 -15.30
N LYS A 91 2.95 20.95 -14.37
CA LYS A 91 1.95 20.86 -13.31
C LYS A 91 2.63 20.86 -11.96
N ASP A 92 2.15 21.69 -11.05
CA ASP A 92 2.56 21.63 -9.65
C ASP A 92 1.92 20.41 -8.96
N ILE A 93 2.70 19.73 -8.13
CA ILE A 93 2.28 18.58 -7.33
C ILE A 93 2.54 18.86 -5.85
N ASP A 94 1.67 18.35 -4.98
CA ASP A 94 1.77 18.48 -3.52
C ASP A 94 2.81 17.52 -2.91
N ASP A 95 3.91 17.27 -3.63
CA ASP A 95 5.02 16.43 -3.18
C ASP A 95 6.35 16.99 -3.70
N SER A 96 6.99 17.83 -2.89
CA SER A 96 8.26 18.48 -3.24
C SER A 96 9.44 17.51 -3.31
N THR A 97 9.29 16.30 -2.79
CA THR A 97 10.36 15.29 -2.73
C THR A 97 10.28 14.28 -3.86
N PHE A 98 9.13 14.19 -4.52
CA PHE A 98 8.91 13.29 -5.64
C PHE A 98 9.82 13.66 -6.82
N THR A 99 10.62 12.68 -7.24
CA THR A 99 11.48 12.79 -8.43
C THR A 99 11.23 11.60 -9.33
N TYR A 100 10.97 11.86 -10.60
CA TYR A 100 10.68 10.83 -11.59
C TYR A 100 11.15 11.26 -12.97
N SER A 101 11.69 10.35 -13.77
CA SER A 101 12.05 10.65 -15.17
C SER A 101 11.98 9.40 -16.01
N ASP A 102 10.97 9.30 -16.87
CA ASP A 102 10.84 8.21 -17.82
C ASP A 102 9.88 8.54 -18.97
N THR A 103 9.89 7.74 -20.04
CA THR A 103 8.88 7.92 -21.11
C THR A 103 7.50 7.47 -20.63
N LEU A 104 6.43 8.06 -21.19
CA LEU A 104 5.06 7.68 -20.85
C LEU A 104 4.80 6.18 -21.06
N GLU A 105 5.35 5.58 -22.13
CA GLU A 105 5.24 4.14 -22.38
C GLU A 105 5.93 3.31 -21.29
N ASN A 106 7.15 3.67 -20.92
CA ASN A 106 7.90 2.92 -19.93
C ASN A 106 7.31 3.08 -18.53
N ALA A 107 6.88 4.30 -18.18
CA ALA A 107 6.13 4.56 -16.96
C ALA A 107 4.85 3.72 -16.91
N TYR A 108 4.12 3.60 -18.03
CA TYR A 108 2.91 2.79 -18.09
C TYR A 108 3.23 1.31 -17.87
N ASN A 109 4.27 0.80 -18.55
CA ASN A 109 4.67 -0.59 -18.41
C ASN A 109 5.11 -0.91 -16.98
N LYS A 110 5.91 -0.04 -16.36
CA LYS A 110 6.34 -0.17 -14.97
C LYS A 110 5.16 -0.13 -14.00
N CYS A 111 4.21 0.77 -14.22
CA CYS A 111 3.01 0.89 -13.41
C CYS A 111 2.14 -0.38 -13.48
N ILE A 112 1.83 -0.87 -14.69
CA ILE A 112 0.86 -1.95 -14.89
C ILE A 112 1.48 -3.34 -14.73
N TYR A 113 2.69 -3.57 -15.25
CA TYR A 113 3.30 -4.90 -15.28
C TYR A 113 4.31 -5.10 -14.15
N GLU A 114 5.01 -4.06 -13.73
CA GLU A 114 6.02 -4.15 -12.66
C GLU A 114 5.49 -3.69 -11.29
N ASN A 115 4.24 -3.20 -11.23
CA ASN A 115 3.60 -2.72 -10.00
C ASN A 115 4.35 -1.55 -9.33
N ASP A 116 5.02 -0.73 -10.14
CA ASP A 116 5.79 0.41 -9.66
C ASP A 116 4.87 1.60 -9.35
N LEU A 117 4.69 1.88 -8.05
CA LEU A 117 3.79 2.92 -7.56
C LEU A 117 4.22 4.33 -8.03
N ASP A 118 5.52 4.61 -8.07
CA ASP A 118 6.02 5.92 -8.45
C ASP A 118 5.77 6.20 -9.94
N SER A 119 5.92 5.20 -10.80
CA SER A 119 5.51 5.30 -12.21
C SER A 119 4.02 5.54 -12.36
N CYS A 120 3.18 4.88 -11.57
CA CYS A 120 1.74 5.14 -11.61
C CYS A 120 1.39 6.56 -11.14
N LYS A 121 2.03 7.03 -10.07
CA LYS A 121 1.86 8.40 -9.55
C LYS A 121 2.28 9.44 -10.58
N ALA A 122 3.45 9.27 -11.20
CA ALA A 122 3.96 10.18 -12.22
C ALA A 122 2.96 10.36 -13.36
N ILE A 123 2.39 9.27 -13.86
CA ILE A 123 1.36 9.32 -14.91
C ILE A 123 0.10 10.04 -14.42
N VAL A 124 -0.36 9.76 -13.20
CA VAL A 124 -1.54 10.44 -12.64
C VAL A 124 -1.27 11.93 -12.43
N TYR A 125 -0.06 12.35 -12.07
CA TYR A 125 0.27 13.77 -11.94
C TYR A 125 0.27 14.49 -13.28
N VAL A 126 0.83 13.88 -14.33
CA VAL A 126 0.92 14.55 -15.63
C VAL A 126 -0.36 14.48 -16.45
N LEU A 127 -1.11 13.38 -16.35
CA LEU A 127 -2.38 13.18 -17.07
C LEU A 127 -3.60 13.47 -16.20
N GLY A 128 -3.40 13.75 -14.91
CA GLY A 128 -4.40 14.26 -13.96
C GLY A 128 -4.95 15.61 -14.36
N GLU A 129 -6.12 15.97 -13.85
CA GLU A 129 -6.62 17.34 -13.96
C GLU A 129 -5.96 18.24 -12.90
#